data_AF-A0A6M8B3N4-F1
#
_entry.id   AF-A0A6M8B3N4-F1
#
_cell.length_a   1.000
_cell.length_b   1.000
_cell.length_c   1.000
_cell.angle_alpha   90.00
_cell.angle_beta   90.00
_cell.angle_gamma   90.00
#
_symmetry.space_group_name_H-M   'P 1'
#
loop_
_entity.id
_entity.type
_entity.pdbx_description
1 polymer ?
#
loop_
_entity_poly.entity_id
_entity_poly.type
_entity_poly.pdbx_seq_one_letter_code
_entity_poly.pdbx_strand_id
1 'polypeptide(L)'
;VKGNIDKVKAGNVEKSAGEFFIFLFRKHAALQDKFAHYKGKSLDSLSGMDVFKHHTTKVVSAVFDLLLKTGDAGTLSAAAKQVIADHVSRGPVSGAEYGQLFSTLPAFMASALGGSCNQAAWE
;
A
#
# COMPACT_ATOMS: atom_id res chain seq x y z
N VAL A 1 13.72 4.55 5.12
CA VAL A 1 12.34 3.98 5.12
C VAL A 1 12.05 3.02 6.28
N LYS A 2 13.02 2.17 6.66
CA LYS A 2 12.84 1.06 7.60
C LYS A 2 12.13 1.41 8.91
N GLY A 3 12.53 2.49 9.59
CA GLY A 3 11.95 2.86 10.88
C GLY A 3 10.45 3.19 10.83
N ASN A 4 9.93 3.68 9.69
CA ASN A 4 8.50 3.90 9.52
C ASN A 4 7.76 2.57 9.34
N ILE A 5 8.32 1.64 8.56
CA ILE A 5 7.76 0.30 8.37
C ILE A 5 7.73 -0.47 9.69
N ASP A 6 8.82 -0.44 10.46
CA ASP A 6 8.91 -1.15 11.73
C ASP A 6 7.81 -0.68 12.70
N LYS A 7 7.52 0.63 12.76
CA LYS A 7 6.44 1.18 13.60
C LYS A 7 5.06 0.69 13.18
N VAL A 8 4.78 0.64 11.88
CA VAL A 8 3.49 0.10 11.39
C VAL A 8 3.39 -1.40 11.68
N LYS A 9 4.47 -2.16 11.45
CA LYS A 9 4.51 -3.61 11.73
C LYS A 9 4.39 -3.94 13.22
N ALA A 10 4.92 -3.09 14.11
CA ALA A 10 4.79 -3.25 15.56
C ALA A 10 3.36 -2.97 16.07
N GLY A 11 2.54 -2.25 15.28
CA GLY A 11 1.12 -2.09 15.51
C GLY A 11 0.31 -3.28 14.98
N ASN A 12 -0.87 -2.99 14.42
CA ASN A 12 -1.69 -3.99 13.75
C ASN A 12 -1.55 -3.82 12.22
N VAL A 13 -0.69 -4.63 11.61
CA VAL A 13 -0.40 -4.57 10.17
C VAL A 13 -1.64 -4.83 9.31
N GLU A 14 -2.56 -5.70 9.75
CA GLU A 14 -3.80 -5.97 9.02
C GLU A 14 -4.69 -4.72 8.98
N LYS A 15 -4.86 -4.08 10.15
CA LYS A 15 -5.61 -2.82 10.26
C LYS A 15 -4.98 -1.74 9.38
N SER A 16 -3.68 -1.51 9.50
CA SER A 16 -2.98 -0.50 8.71
C SER A 16 -3.01 -0.80 7.21
N ALA A 17 -2.97 -2.07 6.81
CA ALA A 17 -3.07 -2.46 5.41
C ALA A 17 -4.47 -2.17 4.84
N GLY A 18 -5.52 -2.48 5.61
CA GLY A 18 -6.89 -2.11 5.26
C GLY A 18 -7.06 -0.59 5.13
N GLU A 19 -6.62 0.16 6.15
CA GLU A 19 -6.68 1.62 6.16
C GLU A 19 -5.92 2.25 4.98
N PHE A 20 -4.76 1.69 4.61
CA PHE A 20 -4.01 2.13 3.43
C PHE A 20 -4.81 1.95 2.14
N PHE A 21 -5.44 0.79 1.94
CA PHE A 21 -6.26 0.55 0.75
C PHE A 21 -7.52 1.42 0.71
N ILE A 22 -8.14 1.68 1.86
CA ILE A 22 -9.25 2.66 1.93
C ILE A 22 -8.76 4.06 1.55
N PHE A 23 -7.62 4.48 2.07
CA PHE A 23 -6.99 5.76 1.73
C PHE A 23 -6.64 5.84 0.24
N LEU A 24 -6.14 4.75 -0.34
CA LEU A 24 -5.83 4.60 -1.75
C LEU A 24 -7.08 4.73 -2.63
N PHE A 25 -8.14 3.96 -2.34
CA PHE A 25 -9.38 4.00 -3.11
C PHE A 25 -10.11 5.33 -2.98
N ARG A 26 -10.02 6.00 -1.82
CA ARG A 26 -10.53 7.37 -1.66
C ARG A 26 -9.83 8.37 -2.59
N LYS A 27 -8.52 8.20 -2.82
CA LYS A 27 -7.75 9.05 -3.75
C LYS A 27 -7.89 8.65 -5.22
N HIS A 28 -8.06 7.36 -5.48
CA HIS A 28 -8.07 6.77 -6.83
C HIS A 28 -9.22 5.77 -6.95
N ALA A 29 -10.46 6.25 -7.01
CA ALA A 29 -11.66 5.41 -6.96
C ALA A 29 -11.70 4.31 -8.05
N ALA A 30 -11.17 4.61 -9.24
CA ALA A 30 -11.09 3.66 -10.34
C ALA A 30 -10.26 2.39 -10.02
N LEU A 31 -9.33 2.45 -9.06
CA LEU A 31 -8.58 1.27 -8.61
C LEU A 31 -9.47 0.25 -7.92
N GLN A 32 -10.46 0.68 -7.14
CA GLN A 32 -11.38 -0.22 -6.46
C GLN A 32 -12.12 -1.11 -7.46
N ASP A 33 -12.53 -0.52 -8.59
CA ASP A 33 -13.30 -1.20 -9.62
C ASP A 33 -12.51 -2.29 -10.38
N LYS A 34 -11.18 -2.31 -10.25
CA LYS A 34 -10.34 -3.38 -10.79
C LYS A 34 -10.50 -4.69 -10.05
N PHE A 35 -10.94 -4.63 -8.80
CA PHE A 35 -11.10 -5.81 -7.96
C PHE A 35 -12.57 -6.19 -7.92
N ALA A 36 -12.93 -7.29 -8.59
CA ALA A 36 -14.33 -7.73 -8.72
C ALA A 36 -15.06 -7.86 -7.37
N HIS A 37 -14.36 -8.27 -6.32
CA HIS A 37 -14.93 -8.37 -4.97
C HIS A 37 -15.19 -7.02 -4.30
N TYR A 38 -14.55 -5.92 -4.75
CA TYR A 38 -14.66 -4.60 -4.14
C TYR A 38 -15.50 -3.63 -4.97
N LYS A 39 -15.59 -3.86 -6.28
CA LYS A 39 -16.34 -3.03 -7.23
C LYS A 39 -17.77 -2.75 -6.73
N GLY A 40 -18.15 -1.48 -6.75
CA GLY A 40 -19.50 -1.02 -6.37
C GLY A 40 -19.84 -1.10 -4.87
N LYS A 41 -18.91 -1.53 -4.01
CA LYS A 41 -19.10 -1.53 -2.55
C LYS A 41 -18.71 -0.18 -1.94
N SER A 42 -19.32 0.20 -0.82
CA SER A 42 -18.87 1.37 -0.07
C SER A 42 -17.53 1.09 0.60
N LEU A 43 -16.67 2.10 0.73
CA LEU A 43 -15.38 1.98 1.41
C LEU A 43 -15.54 1.46 2.84
N ASP A 44 -16.56 1.91 3.57
CA ASP A 44 -16.81 1.49 4.94
C ASP A 44 -17.14 -0.01 5.05
N SER A 45 -17.78 -0.58 4.02
CA SER A 45 -18.12 -2.00 3.99
C SER A 45 -16.91 -2.90 3.72
N LEU A 46 -15.86 -2.40 3.06
CA LEU A 46 -14.70 -3.21 2.66
C LEU A 46 -13.92 -3.72 3.88
N SER A 47 -13.73 -2.88 4.91
CA SER A 47 -13.00 -3.24 6.12
C SER A 47 -13.63 -4.40 6.90
N GLY A 48 -14.92 -4.65 6.71
CA GLY A 48 -15.63 -5.79 7.31
C GLY A 48 -15.43 -7.11 6.55
N MET A 49 -14.88 -7.09 5.33
CA MET A 49 -14.76 -8.27 4.48
C MET A 49 -13.45 -9.03 4.73
N ASP A 50 -13.52 -10.31 5.04
CA ASP A 50 -12.31 -11.12 5.29
C ASP A 50 -11.40 -11.23 4.06
N VAL A 51 -12.00 -11.31 2.86
CA VAL A 51 -11.25 -11.26 1.59
C VAL A 51 -10.51 -9.94 1.39
N PHE A 52 -11.03 -8.84 1.92
CA PHE A 52 -10.34 -7.55 1.88
C PHE A 52 -9.16 -7.56 2.84
N LYS A 53 -9.39 -7.89 4.12
CA LYS A 53 -8.33 -7.97 5.15
C LYS A 53 -7.17 -8.87 4.71
N HIS A 54 -7.47 -10.06 4.21
CA HIS A 54 -6.44 -11.01 3.79
C HIS A 54 -5.62 -10.47 2.60
N HIS A 55 -6.31 -9.97 1.57
CA HIS A 55 -5.65 -9.48 0.36
C HIS A 55 -4.79 -8.24 0.64
N THR A 56 -5.32 -7.23 1.33
CA THR A 56 -4.58 -5.99 1.61
C THR A 56 -3.38 -6.25 2.50
N THR A 57 -3.53 -7.08 3.54
CA THR A 57 -2.42 -7.48 4.41
C THR A 57 -1.30 -8.15 3.63
N LYS A 58 -1.64 -9.07 2.72
CA LYS A 58 -0.64 -9.75 1.87
C LYS A 58 0.11 -8.77 0.98
N VAL A 59 -0.61 -7.85 0.33
CA VAL A 59 0.00 -6.86 -0.58
C VAL A 59 0.90 -5.88 0.19
N VAL A 60 0.41 -5.28 1.28
CA VAL A 60 1.17 -4.30 2.06
C VAL A 60 2.39 -4.94 2.70
N SER A 61 2.27 -6.17 3.22
CA SER A 61 3.42 -6.90 3.76
C SER A 61 4.48 -7.15 2.68
N ALA A 62 4.09 -7.55 1.48
CA ALA A 62 5.02 -7.76 0.36
C ALA A 62 5.71 -6.45 -0.07
N VAL A 63 4.96 -5.34 -0.15
CA VAL A 63 5.51 -4.02 -0.46
C VAL A 63 6.52 -3.59 0.61
N PHE A 64 6.20 -3.79 1.90
CA PHE A 64 7.11 -3.49 2.99
C PHE A 64 8.37 -4.35 2.94
N ASP A 65 8.24 -5.65 2.71
CA ASP A 65 9.38 -6.55 2.63
C ASP A 65 10.29 -6.21 1.45
N LEU A 66 9.72 -5.77 0.33
CA LEU A 66 10.52 -5.28 -0.80
C LEU A 66 11.26 -3.99 -0.44
N LEU A 67 10.58 -3.00 0.16
CA LEU A 67 11.20 -1.75 0.59
C LEU A 67 12.33 -1.97 1.61
N LEU A 68 12.20 -2.99 2.46
CA LEU A 68 13.26 -3.38 3.40
C LEU A 68 14.43 -4.06 2.70
N LYS A 69 14.19 -4.89 1.68
CA LYS A 69 15.23 -5.56 0.89
C LYS A 69 16.03 -4.62 0.01
N THR A 70 15.41 -3.56 -0.50
CA THR A 70 16.09 -2.56 -1.33
C THR A 70 17.03 -1.65 -0.51
N GLY A 71 17.03 -1.76 0.82
CA GLY A 71 17.83 -0.94 1.73
C GLY A 71 17.37 0.52 1.77
N ASP A 72 18.02 1.35 2.61
CA ASP A 72 17.71 2.79 2.67
C ASP A 72 18.16 3.55 1.39
N ALA A 73 19.06 2.96 0.58
CA ALA A 73 19.50 3.53 -0.71
C ALA A 73 18.57 3.15 -1.89
N GLY A 74 17.67 2.18 -1.69
CA GLY A 74 16.67 1.80 -2.68
C GLY A 74 15.47 2.72 -2.59
N THR A 75 15.46 3.76 -3.42
CA THR A 75 14.34 4.71 -3.46
C THR A 75 13.02 3.98 -3.66
N LEU A 76 11.93 4.53 -3.10
CA LEU A 76 10.56 4.05 -3.30
C LEU A 76 10.25 3.77 -4.79
N SER A 77 10.88 4.51 -5.69
CA SER A 77 10.85 4.33 -7.15
C SER A 77 11.43 2.98 -7.62
N ALA A 78 12.54 2.51 -7.06
CA ALA A 78 13.13 1.21 -7.41
C ALA A 78 12.23 0.05 -6.98
N ALA A 79 11.69 0.11 -5.76
CA ALA A 79 10.72 -0.86 -5.27
C ALA A 79 9.44 -0.84 -6.13
N ALA A 80 8.95 0.36 -6.51
CA ALA A 80 7.81 0.51 -7.39
C ALA A 80 8.04 -0.15 -8.76
N LYS A 81 9.19 0.11 -9.39
CA LYS A 81 9.58 -0.52 -10.67
C LYS A 81 9.60 -2.04 -10.58
N GLN A 82 10.16 -2.59 -9.51
CA GLN A 82 10.23 -4.03 -9.32
C GLN A 82 8.82 -4.64 -9.14
N VAL A 83 7.96 -4.05 -8.31
CA VAL A 83 6.57 -4.56 -8.17
C VAL A 83 5.80 -4.47 -9.47
N ILE A 84 5.92 -3.35 -10.20
CA ILE A 84 5.29 -3.18 -11.51
C ILE A 84 5.74 -4.29 -12.45
N ALA A 85 7.05 -4.50 -12.59
CA ALA A 85 7.61 -5.54 -13.46
C ALA A 85 7.09 -6.94 -13.09
N ASP A 86 7.03 -7.25 -11.79
CA ASP A 86 6.64 -8.56 -11.31
C ASP A 86 5.14 -8.83 -11.41
N HIS A 87 4.29 -7.81 -11.30
CA HIS A 87 2.84 -7.97 -11.07
C HIS A 87 1.93 -7.40 -12.15
N VAL A 88 2.40 -6.50 -13.02
CA VAL A 88 1.54 -5.88 -14.06
C VAL A 88 0.94 -6.92 -15.01
N SER A 89 1.65 -8.03 -15.26
CA SER A 89 1.17 -9.13 -16.10
C SER A 89 0.17 -10.06 -15.40
N ARG A 90 -0.01 -9.93 -14.07
CA ARG A 90 -0.80 -10.88 -13.26
C ARG A 90 -2.27 -10.52 -13.10
N GLY A 91 -2.72 -9.36 -13.59
CA GLY A 91 -4.07 -8.93 -13.28
C GLY A 91 -4.54 -7.63 -13.92
N PRO A 92 -5.65 -7.07 -13.41
CA PRO A 92 -6.34 -5.93 -14.01
C PRO A 92 -5.69 -4.57 -13.69
N VAL A 93 -4.60 -4.57 -12.92
CA VAL A 93 -3.91 -3.38 -12.44
C VAL A 93 -2.72 -3.08 -13.36
N SER A 94 -2.76 -1.92 -13.99
CA SER A 94 -1.72 -1.43 -14.89
C SER A 94 -0.51 -0.87 -14.14
N GLY A 95 0.61 -0.67 -14.86
CA GLY A 95 1.81 -0.08 -14.26
C GLY A 95 1.58 1.32 -13.70
N ALA A 96 0.75 2.14 -14.35
CA ALA A 96 0.39 3.47 -13.86
C ALA A 96 -0.39 3.40 -12.53
N GLU A 97 -1.28 2.42 -12.42
CA GLU A 97 -2.10 2.16 -11.23
C GLU A 97 -1.27 1.62 -10.05
N TYR A 98 -0.27 0.77 -10.33
CA TYR A 98 0.75 0.45 -9.33
C TYR A 98 1.54 1.71 -8.91
N GLY A 99 1.87 2.60 -9.84
CA GLY A 99 2.48 3.89 -9.54
C GLY A 99 1.66 4.73 -8.53
N GLN A 100 0.32 4.68 -8.61
CA GLN A 100 -0.57 5.34 -7.66
C GLN A 100 -0.47 4.73 -6.25
N LEU A 101 -0.30 3.42 -6.13
CA LEU A 101 -0.07 2.74 -4.85
C LEU A 101 1.20 3.28 -4.17
N PHE A 102 2.31 3.29 -4.91
CA PHE A 102 3.60 3.73 -4.36
C PHE A 102 3.61 5.23 -4.04
N SER A 103 3.05 6.09 -4.89
CA SER A 103 3.00 7.54 -4.63
C SER A 103 2.07 7.91 -3.47
N THR A 104 1.08 7.07 -3.17
CA THR A 104 0.14 7.28 -2.05
C THR A 104 0.74 6.85 -0.70
N LEU A 105 1.69 5.92 -0.71
CA LEU A 105 2.25 5.31 0.51
C LEU A 105 2.88 6.35 1.47
N PRO A 106 3.74 7.29 1.05
CA PRO A 106 4.33 8.27 1.97
C PRO A 106 3.28 9.13 2.69
N ALA A 107 2.26 9.59 1.95
CA ALA A 107 1.17 10.39 2.51
C ALA A 107 0.35 9.59 3.53
N PHE A 108 0.08 8.31 3.25
CA PHE A 108 -0.56 7.43 4.22
C PHE A 108 0.31 7.24 5.47
N MET A 109 1.61 6.95 5.31
CA MET A 109 2.52 6.72 6.43
C MET A 109 2.67 7.97 7.31
N ALA A 110 2.69 9.16 6.71
CA ALA A 110 2.65 10.43 7.45
C ALA A 110 1.35 10.59 8.25
N SER A 111 0.19 10.25 7.67
CA SER A 111 -1.09 10.30 8.37
C SER A 111 -1.20 9.25 9.49
N ALA A 112 -0.70 8.04 9.26
CA ALA A 112 -0.83 6.90 10.18
C ALA A 112 0.12 7.02 11.38
N LEU A 113 1.33 7.55 11.17
CA LEU A 113 2.35 7.68 12.21
C LEU A 113 2.40 9.09 12.83
N GLY A 114 1.75 10.08 12.22
CA GLY A 114 1.77 11.47 12.67
C GLY A 114 3.19 12.01 12.86
N GLY A 115 3.44 12.67 14.00
CA GLY A 115 4.77 13.19 14.35
C GLY A 115 5.86 12.13 14.52
N SER A 116 5.51 10.85 14.55
CA SER A 116 6.49 9.75 14.58
C SER A 116 6.97 9.32 13.20
N CYS A 117 6.40 9.85 12.11
CA CYS A 117 6.82 9.57 10.75
C CYS A 117 8.12 10.31 10.42
N ASN A 118 9.17 9.58 10.03
CA ASN A 118 10.32 10.19 9.38
C ASN A 118 9.97 10.45 7.91
N GLN A 119 9.51 11.66 7.57
CA GLN A 119 9.06 11.98 6.22
C GLN A 119 10.22 12.04 5.20
N ALA A 120 11.38 12.56 5.61
CA ALA A 120 12.58 12.63 4.78
C ALA A 120 13.08 11.24 4.34
N ALA A 121 12.67 10.18 5.03
CA ALA A 121 13.01 8.81 4.64
C ALA A 121 12.33 8.33 3.34
N TRP A 122 11.40 9.10 2.77
CA TRP A 122 10.68 8.77 1.53
C TRP A 122 11.14 9.56 0.30
N GLU A 123 12.03 10.53 0.49
CA GLU A 123 12.69 11.32 -0.57
C GLU A 123 13.85 10.53 -1.19
#